data_AF-A0A3R7GQC9-F1
#
_entry.id   AF-A0A3R7GQC9-F1
#
_cell.length_a   1.000
_cell.length_b   1.000
_cell.length_c   1.000
_cell.angle_alpha   90.00
_cell.angle_beta   90.00
_cell.angle_gamma   90.00
#
_symmetry.space_group_name_H-M   'P 1'
#
loop_
_entity.id
_entity.type
_entity.pdbx_description
1 polymer ?
#
loop_
_entity_poly.entity_id
_entity_poly.type
_entity_poly.pdbx_seq_one_letter_code
_entity_poly.pdbx_strand_id
1 'polypeptide(L)'
;MVGLLDEPNARVQLSKSDDPKRKYAYTLEMIQIHNGERHVWIGVHSTSANRMVEQALTSRWFPELGEYDTVRREVKFAKNSRVDFVLTTNADDGSVAHEKYVEVKSVTLALEGADKSSHRCAVFPDTVSTRAQKHVTELTELLAPKKSTMTKGSNDEEQEVSTSKVSGTIIFLVQRDDCHEFAPSIQHDKKFAELCSVAAKNGIQLLAYACALEPNEINSCGAVRLLGPLPQQKTAS
;
A
#
# COMPACT_ATOMS: atom_id res chain seq x y z
N MET A 1 -1.18 14.80 -6.42
CA MET A 1 -0.25 15.67 -5.65
C MET A 1 -0.99 16.88 -5.08
N VAL A 2 -2.19 16.67 -4.51
CA VAL A 2 -2.96 17.77 -3.90
C VAL A 2 -2.16 18.36 -2.73
N GLY A 3 -2.08 19.69 -2.66
CA GLY A 3 -1.38 20.43 -1.60
C GLY A 3 0.16 20.43 -1.70
N LEU A 4 0.75 19.70 -2.66
CA LEU A 4 2.21 19.59 -2.77
C LEU A 4 2.82 20.63 -3.73
N LEU A 5 2.01 21.21 -4.60
CA LEU A 5 2.47 22.13 -5.66
C LEU A 5 2.12 23.60 -5.37
N ASP A 6 1.62 23.87 -4.17
CA ASP A 6 1.15 25.20 -3.76
C ASP A 6 2.31 26.14 -3.41
N GLU A 7 3.47 25.57 -3.06
CA GLU A 7 4.69 26.31 -2.75
C GLU A 7 5.55 26.51 -4.02
N PRO A 8 5.67 27.75 -4.55
CA PRO A 8 6.51 28.00 -5.70
C PRO A 8 7.99 27.77 -5.35
N ASN A 9 8.75 27.17 -6.28
CA ASN A 9 10.16 26.83 -6.11
C ASN A 9 10.45 25.83 -4.98
N ALA A 10 9.48 25.00 -4.61
CA ALA A 10 9.70 23.87 -3.71
C ALA A 10 10.92 23.04 -4.14
N ARG A 11 11.74 22.65 -3.15
CA ARG A 11 12.91 21.80 -3.42
C ARG A 11 12.44 20.41 -3.81
N VAL A 12 13.10 19.80 -4.78
CA VAL A 12 12.76 18.47 -5.29
C VAL A 12 14.00 17.59 -5.37
N GLN A 13 13.78 16.28 -5.28
CA GLN A 13 14.80 15.26 -5.59
C GLN A 13 14.36 14.50 -6.83
N LEU A 14 15.29 14.38 -7.78
CA LEU A 14 15.06 13.73 -9.06
C LEU A 14 16.00 12.52 -9.19
N SER A 15 15.48 11.40 -9.70
CA SER A 15 16.33 10.34 -10.21
C SER A 15 16.56 10.55 -11.71
N LYS A 16 17.76 10.25 -12.19
CA LYS A 16 18.10 10.26 -13.62
C LYS A 16 18.13 8.84 -14.15
N SER A 17 17.50 8.63 -15.30
CA SER A 17 17.61 7.41 -16.09
C SER A 17 18.47 7.68 -17.32
N ASP A 18 19.41 6.77 -17.60
CA ASP A 18 20.26 6.82 -18.79
C ASP A 18 19.65 6.06 -19.98
N ASP A 19 18.39 5.60 -19.89
CA ASP A 19 17.71 4.93 -21.00
C ASP A 19 17.42 5.94 -22.13
N PRO A 20 18.08 5.82 -23.30
CA PRO A 20 17.91 6.78 -24.39
C PRO A 20 16.51 6.75 -25.02
N LYS A 21 15.69 5.73 -24.71
CA LYS A 21 14.31 5.63 -25.20
C LYS A 21 13.33 6.46 -24.38
N ARG A 22 13.72 6.94 -23.20
CA ARG A 22 12.83 7.74 -22.35
C ARG A 22 12.61 9.13 -22.95
N LYS A 23 11.33 9.52 -23.04
CA LYS A 23 10.94 10.89 -23.41
C LYS A 23 11.50 11.92 -22.43
N TYR A 24 11.53 11.59 -21.14
CA TYR A 24 12.09 12.42 -20.08
C TYR A 24 13.05 11.60 -19.23
N ALA A 25 14.30 12.07 -19.12
CA ALA A 25 15.36 11.36 -18.39
C ALA A 25 15.19 11.43 -16.87
N TYR A 26 14.49 12.45 -16.36
CA TYR A 26 14.33 12.68 -14.92
C TYR A 26 12.96 12.26 -14.43
N THR A 27 12.93 11.60 -13.28
CA THR A 27 11.71 11.26 -12.54
C THR A 27 11.70 12.03 -11.23
N LEU A 28 10.58 12.70 -10.93
CA LEU A 28 10.36 13.35 -9.64
C LEU A 28 10.15 12.30 -8.57
N GLU A 29 11.09 12.18 -7.63
CA GLU A 29 11.04 11.20 -6.55
C GLU A 29 10.40 11.80 -5.29
N MET A 30 10.85 13.00 -4.90
CA MET A 30 10.42 13.66 -3.69
C MET A 30 10.29 15.16 -3.88
N ILE A 31 9.40 15.78 -3.09
CA ILE A 31 9.21 17.22 -2.99
C ILE A 31 9.27 17.62 -1.52
N GLN A 32 9.90 18.75 -1.22
CA GLN A 32 9.95 19.32 0.11
C GLN A 32 8.91 20.42 0.23
N ILE A 33 8.06 20.34 1.25
CA ILE A 33 7.06 21.39 1.55
C ILE A 33 7.24 21.89 2.97
N HIS A 34 6.80 23.13 3.24
CA HIS A 34 6.65 23.60 4.61
C HIS A 34 5.29 23.17 5.20
N ASN A 35 5.29 22.41 6.30
CA ASN A 35 4.04 21.88 6.89
C ASN A 35 3.39 22.81 7.94
N GLY A 36 3.93 24.01 8.12
CA GLY A 36 3.54 24.98 9.15
C GLY A 36 4.52 25.08 10.32
N GLU A 37 5.34 24.05 10.53
CA GLU A 37 6.34 23.99 11.61
C GLU A 37 7.76 23.81 11.08
N ARG A 38 7.93 22.94 10.09
CA ARG A 38 9.21 22.64 9.45
C ARG A 38 9.04 22.22 8.00
N HIS A 39 10.16 22.11 7.31
CA HIS A 39 10.20 21.47 6.01
C HIS A 39 10.14 19.94 6.15
N VAL A 40 9.34 19.30 5.29
CA VAL A 40 9.11 17.86 5.26
C VAL A 40 9.35 17.36 3.84
N TRP A 41 10.16 16.30 3.70
CA TRP A 41 10.31 15.59 2.44
C TRP A 41 9.15 14.61 2.25
N ILE A 42 8.52 14.68 1.07
CA ILE A 42 7.37 13.85 0.70
C ILE A 42 7.72 13.08 -0.57
N GLY A 43 7.61 11.75 -0.49
CA GLY A 43 7.81 10.86 -1.64
C GLY A 43 6.59 10.86 -2.53
N VAL A 44 6.76 11.12 -3.83
CA VAL A 44 5.64 11.26 -4.78
C VAL A 44 5.62 10.18 -5.86
N HIS A 45 6.70 9.41 -5.97
CA HIS A 45 6.82 8.35 -6.97
C HIS A 45 6.33 7.02 -6.41
N SER A 46 5.24 6.47 -6.95
CA SER A 46 4.62 5.24 -6.46
C SER A 46 5.53 4.01 -6.60
N THR A 47 6.37 3.92 -7.64
CA THR A 47 7.32 2.81 -7.78
C THR A 47 8.36 2.79 -6.65
N SER A 48 8.66 3.94 -6.05
CA SER A 48 9.53 4.00 -4.87
C SER A 48 8.83 3.41 -3.64
N ALA A 49 7.51 3.59 -3.48
CA ALA A 49 6.73 2.94 -2.43
C ALA A 49 6.83 1.40 -2.48
N ASN A 50 6.63 0.82 -3.66
CA ASN A 50 6.73 -0.64 -3.83
C ASN A 50 8.13 -1.17 -3.46
N ARG A 51 9.20 -0.46 -3.86
CA ARG A 51 10.58 -0.83 -3.50
C ARG A 51 10.83 -0.77 -1.99
N MET A 52 10.33 0.28 -1.33
CA MET A 52 10.45 0.41 0.12
C MET A 52 9.68 -0.71 0.86
N VAL A 53 8.47 -1.03 0.41
CA VAL A 53 7.68 -2.14 0.99
C VAL A 53 8.36 -3.49 0.73
N GLU A 54 8.93 -3.73 -0.45
CA GLU A 54 9.68 -4.95 -0.74
C GLU A 54 10.85 -5.17 0.22
N GLN A 55 11.62 -4.11 0.49
CA GLN A 55 12.72 -4.18 1.45
C GLN A 55 12.23 -4.42 2.88
N ALA A 56 11.11 -3.78 3.27
CA ALA A 56 10.50 -3.95 4.57
C ALA A 56 9.92 -5.38 4.76
N LEU A 57 9.33 -5.97 3.72
CA LEU A 57 8.90 -7.36 3.70
C LEU A 57 10.10 -8.29 3.85
N THR A 58 11.12 -8.13 3.02
CA THR A 58 12.34 -8.97 3.08
C THR A 58 13.00 -8.92 4.47
N SER A 59 12.94 -7.75 5.12
CA SER A 59 13.51 -7.51 6.45
C SER A 59 12.56 -7.83 7.62
N ARG A 60 11.34 -8.34 7.37
CA ARG A 60 10.33 -8.67 8.40
C ARG A 60 9.88 -7.50 9.28
N TRP A 61 9.78 -6.31 8.70
CA TRP A 61 9.41 -5.09 9.45
C TRP A 61 7.92 -4.94 9.77
N PHE A 62 7.05 -5.73 9.12
CA PHE A 62 5.61 -5.69 9.37
C PHE A 62 5.20 -6.92 10.21
N PRO A 63 5.25 -6.83 11.56
CA PRO A 63 4.93 -7.96 12.43
C PRO A 63 3.50 -8.47 12.21
N GLU A 64 2.56 -7.61 11.80
CA GLU A 64 1.16 -7.97 11.60
C GLU A 64 0.93 -8.85 10.37
N LEU A 65 1.94 -9.02 9.50
CA LEU A 65 1.88 -9.94 8.38
C LEU A 65 2.15 -11.40 8.80
N GLY A 66 2.73 -11.60 9.99
CA GLY A 66 3.13 -12.91 10.50
C GLY A 66 4.32 -13.51 9.75
N GLU A 67 4.51 -14.82 9.94
CA GLU A 67 5.55 -15.59 9.27
C GLU A 67 5.16 -15.93 7.83
N TYR A 68 6.16 -16.00 6.96
CA TYR A 68 6.08 -16.39 5.55
C TYR A 68 7.47 -16.87 5.13
N ASP A 69 7.60 -17.63 4.05
CA ASP A 69 8.89 -18.14 3.58
C ASP A 69 9.39 -17.37 2.37
N THR A 70 8.47 -16.92 1.51
CA THR A 70 8.84 -16.26 0.25
C THR A 70 8.00 -15.01 -0.03
N VAL A 71 8.58 -14.11 -0.82
CA VAL A 71 7.93 -12.89 -1.32
C VAL A 71 7.99 -12.92 -2.85
N ARG A 72 6.82 -12.97 -3.50
CA ARG A 72 6.70 -12.89 -4.97
C ARG A 72 6.09 -11.56 -5.37
N ARG A 73 6.53 -11.01 -6.50
CA ARG A 73 6.13 -9.68 -6.99
C ARG A 73 5.15 -9.77 -8.15
N GLU A 74 4.33 -8.73 -8.31
CA GLU A 74 3.54 -8.49 -9.53
C GLU A 74 2.71 -9.71 -9.95
N VAL A 75 2.12 -10.40 -8.97
CA VAL A 75 1.43 -11.67 -9.16
C VAL A 75 0.04 -11.41 -9.72
N LYS A 76 -0.30 -12.06 -10.83
CA LYS A 76 -1.63 -11.98 -11.41
C LYS A 76 -2.63 -12.71 -10.52
N PHE A 77 -3.68 -12.02 -10.09
CA PHE A 77 -4.74 -12.57 -9.23
C PHE A 77 -6.14 -12.43 -9.81
N ALA A 78 -6.31 -11.56 -10.83
CA ALA A 78 -7.54 -11.41 -11.60
C ALA A 78 -7.21 -11.27 -13.10
N LYS A 79 -8.25 -11.27 -13.95
CA LYS A 79 -8.10 -11.25 -15.42
C LYS A 79 -7.14 -10.16 -15.90
N ASN A 80 -7.29 -8.96 -15.36
CA ASN A 80 -6.58 -7.74 -15.78
C ASN A 80 -5.91 -7.01 -14.61
N SER A 81 -5.59 -7.72 -13.53
CA SER A 81 -5.00 -7.11 -12.33
C SER A 81 -3.91 -8.00 -11.73
N ARG A 82 -2.88 -7.31 -11.25
CA ARG A 82 -1.77 -7.87 -10.51
C ARG A 82 -1.74 -7.20 -9.14
N VAL A 83 -1.40 -7.99 -8.14
CA VAL A 83 -1.13 -7.50 -6.79
C VAL A 83 0.38 -7.24 -6.69
N ASP A 84 0.77 -6.26 -5.89
CA ASP A 84 2.17 -5.88 -5.76
C ASP A 84 3.02 -7.03 -5.22
N PHE A 85 2.53 -7.73 -4.18
CA PHE A 85 3.21 -8.89 -3.62
C PHE A 85 2.27 -10.05 -3.22
N VAL A 86 2.82 -11.26 -3.21
CA VAL A 86 2.22 -12.42 -2.52
C VAL A 86 3.27 -13.01 -1.59
N LEU A 87 2.92 -13.12 -0.31
CA LEU A 87 3.70 -13.82 0.70
C LEU A 87 3.21 -15.25 0.79
N THR A 88 4.11 -16.21 0.86
CA THR A 88 3.76 -17.63 0.91
C THR A 88 4.41 -18.30 2.10
N THR A 89 3.63 -19.05 2.86
CA THR A 89 4.09 -19.97 3.92
C THR A 89 3.90 -21.40 3.44
N ASN A 90 4.92 -22.23 3.62
CA ASN A 90 4.94 -23.63 3.20
C ASN A 90 4.54 -24.55 4.36
N ALA A 91 3.94 -25.68 4.03
CA ALA A 91 3.74 -26.81 4.93
C ALA A 91 5.02 -27.67 5.01
N ASP A 92 5.06 -28.62 5.95
CA ASP A 92 6.20 -29.51 6.18
C ASP A 92 6.55 -30.37 4.94
N ASP A 93 5.57 -30.64 4.07
CA ASP A 93 5.75 -31.37 2.81
C ASP A 93 6.23 -30.49 1.65
N GLY A 94 6.48 -29.21 1.90
CA GLY A 94 6.89 -28.21 0.91
C GLY A 94 5.75 -27.63 0.06
N SER A 95 4.50 -28.05 0.29
CA SER A 95 3.33 -27.46 -0.37
C SER A 95 2.99 -26.08 0.20
N VAL A 96 2.24 -25.27 -0.54
CA VAL A 96 1.83 -23.93 -0.09
C VAL A 96 0.67 -24.06 0.91
N ALA A 97 0.95 -23.75 2.19
CA ALA A 97 -0.04 -23.77 3.26
C ALA A 97 -0.88 -22.49 3.28
N HIS A 98 -0.26 -21.33 3.04
CA HIS A 98 -0.93 -20.03 3.10
C HIS A 98 -0.37 -19.05 2.06
N GLU A 99 -1.25 -18.37 1.34
CA GLU A 99 -0.92 -17.20 0.53
C GLU A 99 -1.53 -15.93 1.14
N LYS A 100 -0.71 -14.88 1.30
CA LYS A 100 -1.15 -13.54 1.69
C LYS A 100 -0.88 -12.56 0.56
N TYR A 101 -1.94 -12.01 -0.02
CA TYR A 101 -1.89 -11.05 -1.12
C TYR A 101 -1.74 -9.64 -0.56
N VAL A 102 -0.71 -8.89 -0.98
CA VAL A 102 -0.35 -7.58 -0.42
C VAL A 102 -0.35 -6.51 -1.50
N GLU A 103 -1.32 -5.60 -1.41
CA GLU A 103 -1.41 -4.40 -2.26
C GLU A 103 -0.78 -3.21 -1.55
N VAL A 104 0.00 -2.40 -2.27
CA VAL A 104 0.65 -1.19 -1.77
C VAL A 104 -0.02 0.05 -2.32
N LYS A 105 -0.28 1.03 -1.44
CA LYS A 105 -0.76 2.37 -1.80
C LYS A 105 0.22 3.41 -1.30
N SER A 106 0.69 4.25 -2.22
CA SER A 106 1.51 5.42 -1.89
C SER A 106 0.62 6.54 -1.39
N VAL A 107 0.87 7.01 -0.16
CA VAL A 107 0.09 8.07 0.49
C VAL A 107 0.94 9.31 0.69
N THR A 108 0.49 10.43 0.13
CA THR A 108 1.22 11.71 0.16
C THR A 108 0.39 12.85 0.74
N LEU A 109 -0.93 12.80 0.57
CA LEU A 109 -1.85 13.81 1.06
C LEU A 109 -1.99 13.70 2.58
N ALA A 110 -1.93 14.85 3.23
CA ALA A 110 -2.22 14.96 4.66
C ALA A 110 -3.20 16.11 4.88
N LEU A 111 -4.21 15.86 5.70
CA LEU A 111 -5.17 16.84 6.15
C LEU A 111 -4.72 17.40 7.50
N GLU A 112 -4.85 18.71 7.66
CA GLU A 112 -4.64 19.34 8.97
C GLU A 112 -5.71 18.87 9.96
N GLY A 113 -5.34 18.82 11.23
CA GLY A 113 -6.26 18.51 12.30
C GLY A 113 -7.39 19.53 12.38
N ALA A 114 -8.57 19.11 12.85
CA ALA A 114 -9.74 19.99 12.96
C ALA A 114 -9.50 21.18 13.93
N ASP A 115 -8.56 21.02 14.86
CA ASP A 115 -8.10 22.06 15.77
C ASP A 115 -6.57 21.96 15.98
N LYS A 116 -6.01 22.94 16.69
CA LYS A 116 -4.56 23.00 17.01
C LYS A 116 -4.06 21.85 17.89
N SER A 117 -4.96 21.06 18.49
CA SER A 117 -4.61 19.89 19.30
C SER A 117 -4.66 18.58 18.51
N SER A 118 -5.24 18.60 17.32
CA SER A 118 -5.42 17.45 16.45
C SER A 118 -4.20 17.23 15.57
N HIS A 119 -3.72 15.99 15.51
CA HIS A 119 -2.58 15.64 14.67
C HIS A 119 -2.94 15.61 13.18
N ARG A 120 -1.93 15.78 12.32
CA ARG A 120 -2.09 15.64 10.86
C ARG A 120 -2.46 14.20 10.50
N CYS A 121 -3.49 14.04 9.67
CA CYS A 121 -3.98 12.75 9.22
C CYS A 121 -3.58 12.51 7.76
N ALA A 122 -2.84 11.42 7.50
CA ALA A 122 -2.54 10.99 6.15
C ALA A 122 -3.81 10.39 5.51
N VAL A 123 -4.11 10.73 4.26
CA VAL A 123 -5.31 10.22 3.60
C VAL A 123 -5.05 9.74 2.18
N PHE A 124 -5.78 8.69 1.80
CA PHE A 124 -5.71 8.13 0.45
C PHE A 124 -7.10 7.75 -0.07
N PRO A 125 -7.42 8.02 -1.36
CA PRO A 125 -6.60 8.72 -2.34
C PRO A 125 -6.70 10.25 -2.19
N ASP A 126 -5.91 10.99 -2.97
CA ASP A 126 -5.97 12.44 -3.10
C ASP A 126 -6.90 12.91 -4.24
N THR A 127 -7.45 11.98 -5.01
CA THR A 127 -8.46 12.19 -6.04
C THR A 127 -9.19 10.88 -6.32
N VAL A 128 -10.31 10.92 -7.05
CA VAL A 128 -11.04 9.70 -7.43
C VAL A 128 -10.12 8.73 -8.16
N SER A 129 -10.03 7.48 -7.68
CA SER A 129 -9.14 6.46 -8.23
C SER A 129 -9.90 5.18 -8.57
N THR A 130 -10.46 5.14 -9.78
CA THR A 130 -11.17 3.95 -10.30
C THR A 130 -10.28 2.71 -10.33
N ARG A 131 -8.96 2.88 -10.54
CA ARG A 131 -7.98 1.79 -10.44
C ARG A 131 -7.89 1.25 -9.01
N ALA A 132 -7.78 2.12 -8.01
CA ALA A 132 -7.72 1.69 -6.61
C ALA A 132 -9.01 1.01 -6.18
N GLN A 133 -10.18 1.56 -6.56
CA GLN A 133 -11.49 0.97 -6.34
C GLN A 133 -11.60 -0.45 -6.94
N LYS A 134 -11.16 -0.61 -8.19
CA LYS A 134 -11.15 -1.91 -8.87
C LYS A 134 -10.28 -2.92 -8.11
N HIS A 135 -9.05 -2.55 -7.75
CA HIS A 135 -8.11 -3.45 -7.09
C HIS A 135 -8.62 -3.93 -5.72
N VAL A 136 -9.15 -3.02 -4.87
CA VAL A 136 -9.70 -3.42 -3.57
C VAL A 136 -10.92 -4.33 -3.72
N THR A 137 -11.74 -4.10 -4.75
CA THR A 137 -12.90 -4.95 -5.06
C THR A 137 -12.45 -6.35 -5.46
N GLU A 138 -11.57 -6.46 -6.45
CA GLU A 138 -11.07 -7.77 -6.93
C GLU A 138 -10.32 -8.52 -5.82
N LEU A 139 -9.56 -7.82 -4.96
CA LEU A 139 -8.89 -8.44 -3.83
C LEU A 139 -9.90 -8.96 -2.80
N THR A 140 -10.99 -8.24 -2.57
CA THR A 140 -12.08 -8.68 -1.68
C THR A 140 -12.78 -9.91 -2.26
N GLU A 141 -13.04 -9.93 -3.57
CA GLU A 141 -13.65 -11.06 -4.27
C GLU A 141 -12.77 -12.31 -4.23
N LEU A 142 -11.44 -12.15 -4.32
CA LEU A 142 -10.48 -13.26 -4.21
C LEU A 142 -10.60 -13.98 -2.86
N LEU A 143 -10.83 -13.24 -1.78
CA LEU A 143 -10.94 -13.78 -0.42
C LEU A 143 -12.36 -14.22 -0.05
N ALA A 144 -13.35 -13.91 -0.89
CA ALA A 144 -14.72 -14.34 -0.65
C ALA A 144 -14.80 -15.87 -0.61
N PRO A 145 -15.64 -16.47 0.25
CA PRO A 145 -15.85 -17.90 0.25
C PRO A 145 -16.26 -18.35 -1.15
N LYS A 146 -15.44 -19.20 -1.78
CA LYS A 146 -15.86 -19.84 -3.03
C LYS A 146 -17.04 -20.73 -2.68
N LYS A 147 -18.24 -20.37 -3.14
CA LYS A 147 -19.38 -21.30 -3.12
C LYS A 147 -18.92 -22.53 -3.89
N SER A 148 -18.73 -23.66 -3.20
CA SER A 148 -18.56 -24.95 -3.83
C SER A 148 -19.76 -25.13 -4.77
N THR A 149 -19.55 -24.97 -6.06
CA THR A 149 -20.53 -25.35 -7.05
C THR A 149 -20.53 -26.87 -7.01
N MET A 150 -21.47 -27.43 -6.25
CA MET A 150 -21.84 -28.83 -6.30
C MET A 150 -22.33 -29.14 -7.71
N THR A 151 -21.40 -29.48 -8.59
CA THR A 151 -21.72 -30.10 -9.87
C THR A 151 -22.13 -31.53 -9.53
N LYS A 152 -23.44 -31.81 -9.50
CA LYS A 152 -23.94 -33.19 -9.41
C LYS A 152 -23.50 -33.94 -10.66
N GLY A 153 -22.41 -34.70 -10.55
CA GLY A 153 -21.90 -35.56 -11.60
C GLY A 153 -21.01 -36.65 -11.02
N SER A 154 -21.64 -37.80 -10.74
CA SER A 154 -21.09 -39.17 -10.71
C SER A 154 -19.66 -39.40 -10.18
N ASN A 155 -19.60 -40.12 -9.05
CA ASN A 155 -18.54 -41.07 -8.64
C ASN A 155 -17.15 -40.83 -9.23
N ASP A 156 -16.35 -40.00 -8.59
CA ASP A 156 -14.90 -40.10 -8.56
C ASP A 156 -14.42 -39.51 -7.23
N GLU A 157 -13.40 -40.14 -6.66
CA GLU A 157 -12.85 -39.93 -5.32
C GLU A 157 -12.72 -38.45 -4.97
N GLU A 158 -13.38 -38.04 -3.86
CA GLU A 158 -13.19 -36.73 -3.25
C GLU A 158 -11.76 -36.62 -2.71
N GLN A 159 -10.81 -36.28 -3.59
CA GLN A 159 -9.57 -35.66 -3.15
C GLN A 159 -9.96 -34.29 -2.60
N GLU A 160 -9.94 -34.15 -1.27
CA GLU A 160 -9.82 -32.85 -0.61
C GLU A 160 -8.63 -32.13 -1.22
N VAL A 161 -8.90 -31.26 -2.20
CA VAL A 161 -7.91 -30.33 -2.72
C VAL A 161 -7.50 -29.51 -1.52
N SER A 162 -6.27 -29.72 -1.05
CA SER A 162 -5.58 -28.87 -0.07
C SER A 162 -5.65 -27.44 -0.59
N THR A 163 -6.70 -26.73 -0.17
CA THR A 163 -6.96 -25.38 -0.61
C THR A 163 -6.14 -24.52 0.33
N SER A 164 -4.94 -24.17 -0.12
CA SER A 164 -4.06 -23.22 0.55
C SER A 164 -4.91 -22.09 1.12
N LYS A 165 -4.74 -21.81 2.41
CA LYS A 165 -5.44 -20.69 3.04
C LYS A 165 -5.09 -19.44 2.24
N VAL A 166 -6.03 -18.51 2.09
CA VAL A 166 -5.77 -17.23 1.43
C VAL A 166 -6.16 -16.08 2.36
N SER A 167 -5.35 -15.03 2.39
CA SER A 167 -5.66 -13.78 3.06
C SER A 167 -5.15 -12.59 2.26
N GLY A 168 -5.54 -11.36 2.64
CA GLY A 168 -5.11 -10.15 1.96
C GLY A 168 -4.80 -9.01 2.91
N THR A 169 -3.88 -8.15 2.49
CA THR A 169 -3.49 -6.94 3.19
C THR A 169 -3.35 -5.79 2.20
N ILE A 170 -3.77 -4.60 2.58
CA ILE A 170 -3.46 -3.34 1.88
C ILE A 170 -2.54 -2.54 2.79
N ILE A 171 -1.34 -2.23 2.30
CA ILE A 171 -0.35 -1.39 2.98
C ILE A 171 -0.38 0.01 2.39
N PHE A 172 -0.80 0.97 3.20
CA PHE A 172 -0.73 2.40 2.91
C PHE A 172 0.62 2.93 3.41
N LEU A 173 1.59 3.08 2.49
CA LEU A 173 2.88 3.66 2.81
C LEU A 173 2.76 5.19 2.77
N VAL A 174 2.75 5.80 3.95
CA VAL A 174 2.74 7.24 4.16
C VAL A 174 4.17 7.76 4.00
N GLN A 175 4.45 8.31 2.81
CA GLN A 175 5.79 8.76 2.42
C GLN A 175 6.11 10.16 2.97
N ARG A 176 5.89 10.37 4.27
CA ARG A 176 6.11 11.61 5.02
C ARG A 176 6.13 11.31 6.52
N ASP A 177 6.85 12.12 7.29
CA ASP A 177 7.14 11.89 8.72
C ASP A 177 6.36 12.81 9.67
N ASP A 178 5.38 13.55 9.16
CA ASP A 178 4.60 14.54 9.93
C ASP A 178 3.11 14.16 10.07
N CYS A 179 2.76 12.92 9.74
CA CYS A 179 1.42 12.35 9.97
C CYS A 179 1.45 11.36 11.14
N HIS A 180 0.38 11.38 11.95
CA HIS A 180 0.28 10.55 13.14
C HIS A 180 -0.91 9.60 13.09
N GLU A 181 -1.78 9.76 12.10
CA GLU A 181 -2.97 8.95 11.88
C GLU A 181 -3.18 8.73 10.39
N PHE A 182 -4.01 7.75 10.03
CA PHE A 182 -4.37 7.48 8.65
C PHE A 182 -5.88 7.25 8.47
N ALA A 183 -6.42 7.67 7.33
CA ALA A 183 -7.79 7.34 6.92
C ALA A 183 -7.95 7.20 5.40
N PRO A 184 -8.80 6.25 4.91
CA PRO A 184 -9.31 6.32 3.55
C PRO A 184 -10.10 7.63 3.33
N SER A 185 -9.82 8.34 2.24
CA SER A 185 -10.36 9.69 2.03
C SER A 185 -11.80 9.67 1.53
N ILE A 186 -12.75 10.00 2.41
CA ILE A 186 -14.17 10.17 2.04
C ILE A 186 -14.36 11.40 1.14
N GLN A 187 -13.63 12.48 1.42
CA GLN A 187 -13.74 13.74 0.69
C GLN A 187 -13.35 13.60 -0.79
N HIS A 188 -12.29 12.83 -1.09
CA HIS A 188 -11.75 12.71 -2.44
C HIS A 188 -12.31 11.49 -3.17
N ASP A 189 -12.58 10.39 -2.47
CA ASP A 189 -13.16 9.18 -3.05
C ASP A 189 -13.97 8.38 -2.03
N LYS A 190 -15.21 8.84 -1.78
CA LYS A 190 -16.17 8.14 -0.91
C LYS A 190 -16.33 6.67 -1.28
N LYS A 191 -16.32 6.33 -2.58
CA LYS A 191 -16.50 4.95 -3.04
C LYS A 191 -15.32 4.08 -2.62
N PHE A 192 -14.10 4.56 -2.78
CA PHE A 192 -12.91 3.85 -2.30
C PHE A 192 -12.93 3.65 -0.78
N ALA A 193 -13.32 4.67 -0.01
CA ALA A 193 -13.43 4.57 1.44
C ALA A 193 -14.47 3.51 1.86
N GLU A 194 -15.64 3.47 1.22
CA GLU A 194 -16.65 2.43 1.42
C GLU A 194 -16.12 1.03 1.09
N LEU A 195 -15.40 0.89 -0.03
CA LEU A 195 -14.81 -0.38 -0.43
C LEU A 195 -13.73 -0.85 0.54
N CYS A 196 -12.93 0.05 1.14
CA CYS A 196 -12.00 -0.30 2.21
C CYS A 196 -12.74 -0.85 3.44
N SER A 197 -13.86 -0.23 3.82
CA SER A 197 -14.69 -0.73 4.92
C SER A 197 -15.28 -2.11 4.62
N VAL A 198 -15.70 -2.37 3.38
CA VAL A 198 -16.17 -3.69 2.95
C VAL A 198 -15.02 -4.71 2.96
N ALA A 199 -13.85 -4.35 2.42
CA ALA A 199 -12.66 -5.19 2.42
C ALA A 199 -12.26 -5.60 3.84
N ALA A 200 -12.20 -4.64 4.78
CA ALA A 200 -11.88 -4.90 6.18
C ALA A 200 -12.88 -5.86 6.84
N LYS A 201 -14.19 -5.69 6.58
CA LYS A 201 -15.23 -6.61 7.06
C LYS A 201 -15.10 -8.03 6.49
N ASN A 202 -14.50 -8.19 5.32
CA ASN A 202 -14.21 -9.48 4.68
C ASN A 202 -12.82 -10.02 5.03
N GLY A 203 -12.14 -9.46 6.03
CA GLY A 203 -10.86 -9.98 6.53
C GLY A 203 -9.63 -9.47 5.80
N ILE A 204 -9.75 -8.48 4.90
CA ILE A 204 -8.58 -7.77 4.38
C ILE A 204 -8.01 -6.87 5.47
N GLN A 205 -6.75 -7.06 5.81
CA GLN A 205 -6.06 -6.22 6.76
C GLN A 205 -5.69 -4.89 6.12
N LEU A 206 -5.98 -3.76 6.79
CA LEU A 206 -5.54 -2.44 6.35
C LEU A 206 -4.43 -1.98 7.29
N LEU A 207 -3.23 -1.78 6.76
CA LEU A 207 -2.07 -1.30 7.51
C LEU A 207 -1.63 0.04 6.95
N ALA A 208 -1.35 1.01 7.83
CA ALA A 208 -0.74 2.26 7.44
C ALA A 208 0.59 2.40 8.16
N TYR A 209 1.65 2.71 7.42
CA TYR A 209 3.00 2.88 7.98
C TYR A 209 3.61 4.17 7.45
N ALA A 210 4.15 4.98 8.35
CA ALA A 210 4.87 6.18 7.99
C ALA A 210 6.36 5.91 7.79
N CYS A 211 6.97 6.64 6.87
CA CYS A 211 8.42 6.70 6.72
C CYS A 211 8.92 8.15 6.64
N ALA A 212 10.09 8.37 7.23
CA ALA A 212 10.89 9.57 7.01
C ALA A 212 11.82 9.36 5.82
N LEU A 213 11.89 10.37 4.97
CA LEU A 213 12.75 10.42 3.80
C LEU A 213 13.89 11.39 4.07
N GLU A 214 15.11 10.87 4.09
CA GLU A 214 16.30 11.60 4.52
C GLU A 214 17.32 11.60 3.37
N PRO A 215 17.15 12.47 2.36
CA PRO A 215 18.09 12.55 1.23
C PRO A 215 19.46 13.04 1.70
N ASN A 216 20.51 12.38 1.22
CA ASN A 216 21.89 12.84 1.32
C ASN A 216 22.27 13.54 0.01
N GLU A 217 22.15 14.87 0.03
CA GLU A 217 22.34 15.74 -1.13
C GLU A 217 23.78 15.74 -1.66
N ILE A 218 24.75 15.31 -0.85
CA ILE A 218 26.16 15.26 -1.22
C ILE A 218 26.47 13.97 -2.00
N ASN A 219 25.93 12.84 -1.52
CA ASN A 219 26.33 11.51 -1.98
C ASN A 219 25.36 10.87 -2.98
N SER A 220 24.37 11.62 -3.51
CA SER A 220 23.34 11.09 -4.40
C SER A 220 22.68 9.81 -3.86
N CYS A 221 22.59 9.72 -2.54
CA CYS A 221 22.00 8.61 -1.81
C CYS A 221 21.07 9.17 -0.73
N GLY A 222 20.49 8.31 0.10
CA GLY A 222 19.63 8.75 1.20
C GLY A 222 19.22 7.56 2.05
N ALA A 223 18.56 7.87 3.16
CA ALA A 223 17.96 6.86 4.00
C ALA A 223 16.43 6.98 3.96
N VAL A 224 15.78 5.83 4.12
CA VAL A 224 14.37 5.75 4.45
C VAL A 224 14.30 5.15 5.85
N ARG A 225 13.70 5.87 6.78
CA ARG A 225 13.47 5.39 8.13
C ARG A 225 11.99 5.13 8.30
N LEU A 226 11.61 3.86 8.39
CA LEU A 226 10.25 3.47 8.76
C LEU A 226 10.01 3.87 10.23
N LEU A 227 8.94 4.62 10.48
CA LEU A 227 8.65 5.20 11.80
C LEU A 227 7.76 4.30 12.64
N GLY A 228 6.84 3.59 12.00
CA GLY A 228 5.91 2.68 12.65
C GLY A 228 4.51 2.74 12.06
N PRO A 229 3.59 1.93 12.61
CA PRO A 229 2.19 1.93 12.19
C PRO A 229 1.51 3.22 12.61
N LEU A 230 0.66 3.75 11.73
CA LEU A 230 -0.27 4.83 12.07
C LEU A 230 -1.62 4.25 12.48
N PRO A 231 -2.21 4.68 13.61
CA PRO A 231 -3.58 4.31 13.95
C PRO A 231 -4.55 4.77 12.86
N GLN A 232 -5.46 3.87 12.49
CA GLN A 232 -6.52 4.19 11.55
C GLN A 232 -7.64 4.93 12.28
N GLN A 233 -8.05 6.11 11.80
CA GLN A 233 -9.22 6.78 12.34
C GLN A 233 -10.45 5.90 12.11
N LYS A 234 -11.19 5.62 13.19
CA LYS A 234 -12.51 4.99 13.08
C LYS A 234 -13.42 5.98 12.38
N THR A 235 -13.89 5.67 11.19
CA THR A 235 -14.98 6.42 10.57
C THR A 235 -16.15 6.38 11.54
N ALA A 236 -16.56 7.53 12.08
CA ALA A 236 -17.81 7.62 12.82
C ALA A 236 -18.93 7.12 11.90
N SER A 237 -19.49 5.97 12.27
CA SER A 237 -20.61 5.32 11.60
C SER A 237 -21.88 6.14 11.71
#